data_AF-A0A814K4V2-F1
#
_entry.id   AF-A0A814K4V2-F1
#
_cell.length_a   1.000
_cell.length_b   1.000
_cell.length_c   1.000
_cell.angle_alpha   90.00
_cell.angle_beta   90.00
_cell.angle_gamma   90.00
#
_symmetry.space_group_name_H-M   'P 1'
#
loop_
_entity.id
_entity.type
_entity.pdbx_description
1 polymer ?
#
loop_
_entity_poly.entity_id
_entity_poly.type
_entity_poly.pdbx_seq_one_letter_code
_entity_poly.pdbx_strand_id
1 'polypeptide(L)'
;MSISGTITCNQLACPSREDDNDSNKSSLSIIVKCYRVSDKESKLTMEDLVLKHNKSAATITCTVEKSKSRTSISRCAQPILYTCDYTIENLSPGVYSVFAYEDCKEANGSFVYPQKQAFGWTVSGIASKWTQHTISNSNTNIRNANIILRKPHSFFAVGYPLKTDTALFYTINRVPILYLNATSPVDRGYSHGYLLAPHILDWFYFYLLEENFGSIARYKEFYTLVDPAAKFFHYPVEYLLEIQGILHGMQARTNCDLFLYELNRSFNLIDLLAMNSYIERRTVRPDPYTIETIRTGTTATNNATNRPNCSQVAVWNSLTADKRVIAGRNMDGECDIRRVTVSTTLLFAVNSSDTSKQYRYISLMWPGMVGTLSGVNETGLYCMENAGSSQIGGQIKGLTPISYVATHVLRTLNARSATITNVKSAFETFAADPTLNNDSKVWPVIRATNELKGPICGPGCVFMLTTNSNEADNAFILEGDRYGGCIRRSMQAPPYIPDCIMATNHFHLYDITPSPYDDFRNFGLHVSFSSVHRYESMRHRLETEYLLKRNLTHLNVENVRSLLQSACEGWTEHAIEVELESNGNITLHIHLAASEFGMWYAPYECVRTIRFEDLFT
;
A
#
# COMPACT_ATOMS: atom_id res chain seq x y z
N MET A 1 -40.95 -1.49 9.66
CA MET A 1 -39.61 -1.31 10.28
C MET A 1 -38.79 -0.47 9.33
N SER A 2 -38.01 0.47 9.85
CA SER A 2 -37.28 1.42 9.01
C SER A 2 -35.86 1.70 9.48
N ILE A 3 -35.02 2.12 8.55
CA ILE A 3 -33.72 2.75 8.80
C ILE A 3 -33.75 4.11 8.11
N SER A 4 -33.44 5.17 8.87
CA SER A 4 -33.47 6.55 8.38
C SER A 4 -32.26 7.35 8.87
N GLY A 5 -31.87 8.33 8.08
CA GLY A 5 -30.76 9.23 8.41
C GLY A 5 -30.57 10.31 7.36
N THR A 6 -29.48 11.04 7.52
CA THR A 6 -29.11 12.16 6.64
C THR A 6 -27.84 11.81 5.87
N ILE A 7 -27.85 12.05 4.55
CA ILE A 7 -26.69 11.94 3.68
C ILE A 7 -26.09 13.33 3.51
N THR A 8 -24.79 13.45 3.74
CA THR A 8 -24.04 14.69 3.52
C THR A 8 -22.87 14.40 2.57
N CYS A 9 -22.66 15.24 1.58
CA CYS A 9 -21.44 15.18 0.76
C CYS A 9 -20.49 16.32 1.14
N ASN A 10 -19.26 15.93 1.50
CA ASN A 10 -18.23 16.85 1.93
C ASN A 10 -17.08 16.83 0.94
N GLN A 11 -16.42 17.98 0.82
CA GLN A 11 -15.17 18.08 0.10
C GLN A 11 -13.99 17.98 1.05
N LEU A 12 -13.05 17.05 0.79
CA LEU A 12 -11.93 16.79 1.69
C LEU A 12 -10.82 17.84 1.67
N ALA A 13 -10.54 18.44 0.50
CA ALA A 13 -9.40 19.35 0.34
C ALA A 13 -9.48 20.24 -0.92
N CYS A 14 -10.05 19.70 -2.01
CA CYS A 14 -10.46 20.37 -3.26
C CYS A 14 -11.36 21.61 -3.07
N PRO A 15 -11.39 22.60 -3.95
CA PRO A 15 -12.62 22.82 -4.72
C PRO A 15 -12.41 22.22 -6.12
N SER A 16 -13.10 21.12 -6.42
CA SER A 16 -13.16 20.51 -7.74
C SER A 16 -13.68 21.56 -8.73
N ARG A 17 -12.77 22.17 -9.48
CA ARG A 17 -13.12 23.02 -10.64
C ARG A 17 -13.76 22.22 -11.78
N GLU A 18 -13.74 20.89 -11.70
CA GLU A 18 -14.12 20.01 -12.80
C GLU A 18 -15.61 19.99 -13.13
N ASP A 19 -16.50 20.34 -12.19
CA ASP A 19 -17.95 20.30 -12.42
C ASP A 19 -18.59 21.68 -12.65
N ASP A 20 -17.84 22.77 -12.52
CA ASP A 20 -18.40 24.14 -12.56
C ASP A 20 -18.67 24.67 -13.99
N ASN A 21 -18.34 23.88 -15.02
CA ASN A 21 -18.66 24.22 -16.42
C ASN A 21 -20.08 23.79 -16.85
N ASP A 22 -20.81 23.01 -16.05
CA ASP A 22 -22.23 22.74 -16.33
C ASP A 22 -23.06 23.84 -15.68
N SER A 23 -23.24 24.95 -16.40
CA SER A 23 -23.90 26.19 -15.97
C SER A 23 -25.39 26.06 -15.61
N ASN A 24 -25.93 24.85 -15.56
CA ASN A 24 -27.33 24.58 -15.22
C ASN A 24 -27.43 23.91 -13.85
N LYS A 25 -28.48 24.23 -13.09
CA LYS A 25 -28.88 23.48 -11.90
C LYS A 25 -29.04 22.00 -12.26
N SER A 26 -28.00 21.20 -12.11
CA SER A 26 -28.06 19.76 -12.34
C SER A 26 -28.64 19.10 -11.09
N SER A 27 -29.86 18.59 -11.19
CA SER A 27 -30.39 17.63 -10.20
C SER A 27 -29.46 16.41 -10.17
N LEU A 28 -29.02 16.02 -8.98
CA LEU A 28 -28.19 14.83 -8.77
C LEU A 28 -29.04 13.73 -8.15
N SER A 29 -28.88 12.49 -8.63
CA SER A 29 -29.50 11.32 -8.03
C SER A 29 -28.50 10.63 -7.09
N ILE A 30 -28.93 10.31 -5.88
CA ILE A 30 -28.18 9.54 -4.90
C ILE A 30 -28.90 8.21 -4.72
N ILE A 31 -28.16 7.13 -4.88
CA ILE A 31 -28.69 5.77 -4.72
C ILE A 31 -28.28 5.25 -3.36
N VAL A 32 -29.26 4.84 -2.57
CA VAL A 32 -29.05 4.25 -1.25
C VAL A 32 -29.44 2.78 -1.30
N LYS A 33 -28.49 1.92 -0.94
CA LYS A 33 -28.67 0.46 -0.90
C LYS A 33 -28.61 -0.04 0.53
N CYS A 34 -29.57 -0.90 0.87
CA CYS A 34 -29.63 -1.61 2.14
C CYS A 34 -29.27 -3.08 1.93
N TYR A 35 -28.27 -3.57 2.63
CA TYR A 35 -27.84 -4.96 2.56
C TYR A 35 -28.19 -5.68 3.84
N ARG A 36 -28.93 -6.78 3.73
CA ARG A 36 -29.10 -7.72 4.84
C ARG A 36 -27.84 -8.56 4.95
N VAL A 37 -27.14 -8.45 6.06
CA VAL A 37 -25.92 -9.22 6.37
C VAL A 37 -26.30 -10.46 7.19
N SER A 38 -25.56 -11.55 7.03
CA SER A 38 -25.83 -12.77 7.81
C SER A 38 -25.43 -12.57 9.28
N ASP A 39 -26.08 -13.28 10.21
CA ASP A 39 -25.74 -13.23 11.64
C ASP A 39 -24.28 -13.69 11.94
N LYS A 40 -23.62 -14.32 10.96
CA LYS A 40 -22.21 -14.77 11.01
C LYS A 40 -21.22 -13.76 10.39
N GLU A 41 -21.69 -12.81 9.59
CA GLU A 41 -20.86 -11.77 8.98
C GLU A 41 -20.74 -10.59 9.96
N SER A 42 -19.51 -10.31 10.43
CA SER A 42 -19.25 -9.20 11.37
C SER A 42 -19.13 -7.83 10.69
N LYS A 43 -19.03 -7.79 9.36
CA LYS A 43 -18.93 -6.58 8.54
C LYS A 43 -19.30 -6.89 7.09
N LEU A 44 -19.81 -5.88 6.37
CA LEU A 44 -19.83 -5.90 4.90
C LEU A 44 -18.38 -5.73 4.40
N THR A 45 -17.97 -6.47 3.38
CA THR A 45 -16.62 -6.38 2.76
C THR A 45 -16.65 -5.74 1.37
N MET A 46 -15.48 -5.40 0.83
CA MET A 46 -15.38 -4.98 -0.59
C MET A 46 -15.88 -6.10 -1.52
N GLU A 47 -15.51 -7.35 -1.24
CA GLU A 47 -16.00 -8.52 -1.98
C GLU A 47 -17.52 -8.64 -1.90
N ASP A 48 -18.12 -8.41 -0.72
CA ASP A 48 -19.56 -8.38 -0.56
C ASP A 48 -20.21 -7.30 -1.42
N LEU A 49 -19.65 -6.10 -1.47
CA LEU A 49 -20.18 -5.05 -2.35
C LEU A 49 -20.10 -5.46 -3.82
N VAL A 50 -18.98 -6.04 -4.25
CA VAL A 50 -18.78 -6.51 -5.63
C VAL A 50 -19.79 -7.63 -5.96
N LEU A 51 -19.88 -8.66 -5.12
CA LEU A 51 -20.72 -9.85 -5.35
C LEU A 51 -22.21 -9.60 -5.12
N LYS A 52 -22.56 -8.74 -4.15
CA LYS A 52 -23.94 -8.47 -3.74
C LYS A 52 -24.47 -7.15 -4.34
N HIS A 53 -23.74 -6.44 -5.21
CA HIS A 53 -24.17 -5.17 -5.82
C HIS A 53 -25.62 -5.21 -6.33
N ASN A 54 -26.00 -6.32 -6.96
CA ASN A 54 -27.34 -6.54 -7.54
C ASN A 54 -28.34 -7.27 -6.61
N LYS A 55 -27.97 -7.55 -5.36
CA LYS A 55 -28.76 -8.36 -4.40
C LYS A 55 -29.12 -7.59 -3.12
N SER A 56 -29.17 -6.25 -3.17
CA SER A 56 -29.60 -5.44 -2.03
C SER A 56 -31.00 -5.82 -1.56
N ALA A 57 -31.25 -5.81 -0.25
CA ALA A 57 -32.58 -6.05 0.32
C ALA A 57 -33.56 -4.92 0.00
N ALA A 58 -33.06 -3.70 -0.18
CA ALA A 58 -33.82 -2.56 -0.66
C ALA A 58 -32.89 -1.58 -1.39
N THR A 59 -33.42 -0.88 -2.40
CA THR A 59 -32.76 0.25 -3.08
C THR A 59 -33.75 1.42 -3.13
N ILE A 60 -33.29 2.60 -2.74
CA ILE A 60 -34.04 3.86 -2.89
C ILE A 60 -33.18 4.88 -3.63
N THR A 61 -33.83 5.82 -4.31
CA THR A 61 -33.16 6.93 -5.00
C THR A 61 -33.65 8.24 -4.42
N CYS A 62 -32.73 9.04 -3.89
CA CYS A 62 -32.98 10.40 -3.44
C CYS A 62 -32.52 11.37 -4.53
N THR A 63 -33.35 12.36 -4.87
CA THR A 63 -32.95 13.43 -5.80
C THR A 63 -32.60 14.68 -5.00
N VAL A 64 -31.45 15.29 -5.29
CA VAL A 64 -30.96 16.47 -4.56
C VAL A 64 -30.59 17.56 -5.56
N GLU A 65 -30.96 18.81 -5.26
CA GLU A 65 -30.46 19.96 -6.00
C GLU A 65 -29.09 20.37 -5.45
N LYS A 66 -28.05 20.43 -6.31
CA LYS A 66 -26.76 21.01 -5.91
C LYS A 66 -26.98 22.46 -5.46
N SER A 67 -26.73 22.76 -4.18
CA SER A 67 -26.86 24.12 -3.68
C SER A 67 -25.64 24.95 -4.13
N LYS A 68 -25.86 26.13 -4.73
CA LYS A 68 -24.77 27.11 -5.01
C LYS A 68 -24.35 27.86 -3.73
N SER A 69 -24.40 27.22 -2.58
CA SER A 69 -24.10 27.86 -1.30
C SER A 69 -22.59 28.04 -1.12
N ARG A 70 -22.03 29.12 -1.69
CA ARG A 70 -20.83 29.75 -1.14
C ARG A 70 -21.23 30.46 0.16
N THR A 71 -21.52 29.71 1.21
CA THR A 71 -21.60 30.28 2.56
C THR A 71 -20.19 30.70 2.95
N SER A 72 -20.02 31.91 3.49
CA SER A 72 -18.76 32.37 4.07
C SER A 72 -18.33 31.37 5.15
N ILE A 73 -17.33 30.55 4.83
CA ILE A 73 -16.85 29.45 5.67
C ILE A 73 -16.18 30.05 6.91
N SER A 74 -16.73 29.76 8.10
CA SER A 74 -15.93 29.87 9.32
C SER A 74 -14.81 28.83 9.23
N ARG A 75 -13.59 29.15 9.66
CA ARG A 75 -12.40 28.26 9.54
C ARG A 75 -12.57 26.84 10.15
N CYS A 76 -13.69 26.53 10.81
CA CYS A 76 -13.92 25.28 11.52
C CYS A 76 -15.10 24.42 10.97
N ALA A 77 -15.77 24.81 9.88
CA ALA A 77 -16.89 24.04 9.32
C ALA A 77 -16.54 23.42 7.95
N GLN A 78 -16.83 22.11 7.77
CA GLN A 78 -16.66 21.45 6.46
C GLN A 78 -17.53 22.13 5.41
N PRO A 79 -17.00 22.43 4.22
CA PRO A 79 -17.85 22.83 3.09
C PRO A 79 -18.74 21.65 2.72
N ILE A 80 -20.01 21.75 3.10
CA ILE A 80 -21.07 20.81 2.72
C ILE A 80 -21.54 21.20 1.31
N LEU A 81 -21.41 20.27 0.36
CA LEU A 81 -21.85 20.49 -1.01
C LEU A 81 -23.38 20.39 -1.12
N TYR A 82 -23.94 19.38 -0.47
CA TYR A 82 -25.37 19.14 -0.38
C TYR A 82 -25.72 18.16 0.75
N THR A 83 -27.00 18.14 1.12
CA THR A 83 -27.57 17.25 2.14
C THR A 83 -28.92 16.72 1.68
N CYS A 84 -29.24 15.47 2.00
CA CYS A 84 -30.60 14.94 1.84
C CYS A 84 -30.93 13.88 2.89
N ASP A 85 -32.19 13.80 3.26
CA ASP A 85 -32.68 12.74 4.14
C ASP A 85 -33.09 11.50 3.34
N TYR A 86 -33.02 10.35 3.99
CA TYR A 86 -33.45 9.09 3.42
C TYR A 86 -34.15 8.22 4.46
N THR A 87 -35.12 7.43 4.00
CA THR A 87 -35.82 6.42 4.82
C THR A 87 -36.02 5.16 3.99
N ILE A 88 -35.55 4.03 4.51
CA ILE A 88 -35.81 2.70 3.97
C ILE A 88 -36.88 2.06 4.84
N GLU A 89 -38.03 1.75 4.27
CA GLU A 89 -39.18 1.16 4.99
C GLU A 89 -39.34 -0.34 4.66
N ASN A 90 -40.31 -0.99 5.32
CA ASN A 90 -40.71 -2.38 5.06
C ASN A 90 -39.58 -3.43 5.21
N LEU A 91 -38.56 -3.14 6.01
CA LEU A 91 -37.49 -4.10 6.32
C LEU A 91 -38.02 -5.23 7.22
N SER A 92 -37.53 -6.47 7.07
CA SER A 92 -37.83 -7.57 8.01
C SER A 92 -36.88 -7.57 9.21
N PRO A 93 -37.16 -8.29 10.32
CA PRO A 93 -36.17 -8.48 11.38
C PRO A 93 -34.86 -9.08 10.83
N GLY A 94 -33.72 -8.58 11.32
CA GLY A 94 -32.39 -8.95 10.86
C GLY A 94 -31.35 -7.85 11.06
N VAL A 95 -30.12 -8.12 10.61
CA VAL A 95 -28.99 -7.18 10.68
C VAL A 95 -28.75 -6.57 9.30
N TYR A 96 -28.54 -5.26 9.25
CA TYR A 96 -28.41 -4.51 8.01
C TYR A 96 -27.19 -3.58 8.01
N SER A 97 -26.65 -3.32 6.82
CA SER A 97 -25.70 -2.23 6.55
C SER A 97 -26.21 -1.38 5.40
N VAL A 98 -25.97 -0.06 5.49
CA VAL A 98 -26.45 0.90 4.49
C VAL A 98 -25.28 1.58 3.80
N PHE A 99 -25.36 1.63 2.48
CA PHE A 99 -24.36 2.21 1.56
C PHE A 99 -25.05 3.21 0.64
N ALA A 100 -24.38 4.29 0.27
CA ALA A 100 -24.90 5.24 -0.69
C ALA A 100 -23.81 5.77 -1.62
N TYR A 101 -24.20 6.09 -2.85
CA TYR A 101 -23.33 6.66 -3.87
C TYR A 101 -24.09 7.63 -4.77
N GLU A 102 -23.38 8.61 -5.32
CA GLU A 102 -23.87 9.46 -6.40
C GLU A 102 -24.03 8.66 -7.69
N ASP A 103 -25.17 8.79 -8.33
CA ASP A 103 -25.34 8.31 -9.70
C ASP A 103 -24.73 9.30 -10.69
N CYS A 104 -24.02 8.78 -11.68
CA CYS A 104 -23.49 9.59 -12.78
C CYS A 104 -24.13 9.14 -14.10
N LYS A 105 -24.29 10.08 -15.05
CA LYS A 105 -24.93 9.82 -16.35
C LYS A 105 -24.34 8.59 -17.07
N GLU A 106 -23.05 8.36 -16.90
CA GLU A 106 -22.30 7.25 -17.48
C GLU A 106 -22.62 5.88 -16.84
N ALA A 107 -22.96 5.87 -15.56
CA ALA A 107 -23.19 4.64 -14.80
C ALA A 107 -24.66 4.19 -14.78
N ASN A 108 -25.60 5.09 -15.07
CA ASN A 108 -27.03 4.80 -15.23
C ASN A 108 -27.58 3.90 -14.11
N GLY A 109 -27.37 4.33 -12.87
CA GLY A 109 -27.79 3.64 -11.67
C GLY A 109 -26.77 2.66 -11.08
N SER A 110 -25.70 2.35 -11.81
CA SER A 110 -24.66 1.43 -11.36
C SER A 110 -23.60 2.14 -10.51
N PHE A 111 -23.04 1.42 -9.55
CA PHE A 111 -21.78 1.80 -8.91
C PHE A 111 -20.64 1.17 -9.73
N VAL A 112 -19.80 2.00 -10.35
CA VAL A 112 -18.79 1.53 -11.32
C VAL A 112 -17.41 2.10 -11.01
N TYR A 113 -17.33 3.38 -10.65
CA TYR A 113 -16.05 4.11 -10.58
C TYR A 113 -15.92 4.90 -9.27
N PRO A 114 -15.13 4.41 -8.29
CA PRO A 114 -14.88 5.09 -7.01
C PRO A 114 -14.31 6.51 -7.15
N GLN A 115 -13.54 6.79 -8.21
CA GLN A 115 -13.02 8.13 -8.50
C GLN A 115 -13.99 9.02 -9.29
N LYS A 116 -15.12 8.51 -9.79
CA LYS A 116 -16.12 9.31 -10.51
C LYS A 116 -17.34 9.63 -9.67
N GLN A 117 -17.68 8.77 -8.71
CA GLN A 117 -18.88 8.87 -7.88
C GLN A 117 -18.47 9.12 -6.43
N ALA A 118 -19.02 10.14 -5.76
CA ALA A 118 -18.88 10.22 -4.31
C ALA A 118 -19.71 9.12 -3.66
N PHE A 119 -19.16 8.45 -2.64
CA PHE A 119 -19.84 7.37 -1.95
C PHE A 119 -19.44 7.25 -0.49
N GLY A 120 -20.26 6.52 0.27
CA GLY A 120 -20.06 6.30 1.69
C GLY A 120 -21.03 5.27 2.27
N TRP A 121 -20.91 5.04 3.58
CA TRP A 121 -21.72 4.09 4.32
C TRP A 121 -22.02 4.62 5.71
N THR A 122 -22.97 3.98 6.39
CA THR A 122 -23.24 4.30 7.80
C THR A 122 -22.09 3.84 8.68
N VAL A 123 -21.61 4.72 9.54
CA VAL A 123 -20.51 4.51 10.49
C VAL A 123 -20.94 4.78 11.92
N SER A 124 -20.35 4.10 12.90
CA SER A 124 -20.75 4.14 14.31
C SER A 124 -19.93 5.18 15.07
N GLY A 125 -18.80 5.56 14.48
CA GLY A 125 -17.98 6.69 14.90
C GLY A 125 -17.15 7.21 13.74
N ILE A 126 -16.47 8.32 13.98
CA ILE A 126 -15.57 8.93 13.02
C ILE A 126 -14.45 7.94 12.64
N ALA A 127 -14.19 7.82 11.33
CA ALA A 127 -13.22 6.88 10.74
C ALA A 127 -13.44 5.39 11.09
N SER A 128 -14.64 5.01 11.55
CA SER A 128 -14.96 3.61 11.81
C SER A 128 -15.34 2.88 10.52
N LYS A 129 -15.16 1.55 10.52
CA LYS A 129 -15.72 0.69 9.47
C LYS A 129 -17.23 0.51 9.66
N TRP A 130 -17.89 -0.06 8.66
CA TRP A 130 -19.32 -0.36 8.54
C TRP A 130 -20.10 -0.52 9.86
N THR A 131 -21.17 0.24 10.02
CA THR A 131 -22.16 0.00 11.08
C THR A 131 -23.14 -1.09 10.69
N GLN A 132 -23.40 -1.97 11.65
CA GLN A 132 -24.50 -2.91 11.61
C GLN A 132 -25.70 -2.36 12.39
N HIS A 133 -26.87 -2.45 11.75
CA HIS A 133 -28.14 -1.95 12.23
C HIS A 133 -29.08 -3.13 12.48
N THR A 134 -29.36 -3.43 13.74
CA THR A 134 -30.18 -4.59 14.12
C THR A 134 -31.64 -4.20 14.27
N ILE A 135 -32.50 -4.80 13.46
CA ILE A 135 -33.96 -4.73 13.56
C ILE A 135 -34.43 -5.99 14.30
N SER A 136 -34.77 -5.85 15.58
CA SER A 136 -35.10 -6.99 16.45
C SER A 136 -36.57 -7.43 16.37
N ASN A 137 -37.49 -6.50 16.08
CA ASN A 137 -38.92 -6.79 15.96
C ASN A 137 -39.64 -5.75 15.09
N SER A 138 -40.95 -5.96 14.88
CA SER A 138 -41.82 -5.12 14.04
C SER A 138 -41.92 -3.65 14.48
N ASN A 139 -41.57 -3.31 15.72
CA ASN A 139 -41.61 -1.95 16.26
C ASN A 139 -40.25 -1.23 16.18
N THR A 140 -39.20 -1.88 15.67
CA THR A 140 -37.86 -1.29 15.61
C THR A 140 -37.75 -0.31 14.44
N ASN A 141 -37.43 0.94 14.73
CA ASN A 141 -37.11 1.98 13.75
C ASN A 141 -35.77 2.62 14.13
N ILE A 142 -34.80 2.51 13.24
CA ILE A 142 -33.46 3.05 13.42
C ILE A 142 -33.43 4.45 12.82
N ARG A 143 -32.98 5.41 13.63
CA ARG A 143 -32.82 6.82 13.25
C ARG A 143 -31.35 7.21 13.34
N ASN A 144 -31.00 8.32 12.69
CA ASN A 144 -29.63 8.88 12.66
C ASN A 144 -28.59 7.93 12.05
N ALA A 145 -29.00 7.10 11.09
CA ALA A 145 -28.09 6.32 10.28
C ALA A 145 -27.44 7.24 9.22
N ASN A 146 -26.58 8.16 9.66
CA ASN A 146 -26.04 9.18 8.77
C ASN A 146 -24.94 8.62 7.86
N ILE A 147 -24.83 9.17 6.65
CA ILE A 147 -23.83 8.77 5.65
C ILE A 147 -23.07 10.00 5.19
N ILE A 148 -21.75 9.91 5.14
CA ILE A 148 -20.88 10.93 4.55
C ILE A 148 -20.36 10.41 3.21
N LEU A 149 -20.74 11.07 2.12
CA LEU A 149 -20.22 10.78 0.78
C LEU A 149 -18.92 11.53 0.56
N ARG A 150 -17.90 10.82 0.12
CA ARG A 150 -16.59 11.37 -0.25
C ARG A 150 -16.14 10.77 -1.58
N LYS A 151 -15.32 11.53 -2.30
CA LYS A 151 -14.77 11.18 -3.61
C LYS A 151 -13.26 11.43 -3.60
N PRO A 152 -12.42 10.43 -3.87
CA PRO A 152 -10.99 10.63 -4.10
C PRO A 152 -10.71 11.54 -5.29
N HIS A 153 -9.62 12.31 -5.22
CA HIS A 153 -9.14 13.14 -6.32
C HIS A 153 -8.50 12.27 -7.41
N SER A 154 -8.68 12.68 -8.66
CA SER A 154 -8.02 12.05 -9.81
C SER A 154 -6.76 12.83 -10.20
N PHE A 155 -5.71 12.11 -10.61
CA PHE A 155 -4.53 12.72 -11.24
C PHE A 155 -4.84 13.34 -12.61
N PHE A 156 -5.89 12.87 -13.27
CA PHE A 156 -6.24 13.26 -14.63
C PHE A 156 -7.20 14.44 -14.67
N ALA A 157 -7.30 15.18 -13.56
CA ALA A 157 -8.20 16.30 -13.43
C ALA A 157 -7.75 17.50 -14.29
N VAL A 158 -8.70 18.23 -14.88
CA VAL A 158 -8.42 19.41 -15.69
C VAL A 158 -7.78 20.50 -14.82
N GLY A 159 -6.61 20.99 -15.24
CA GLY A 159 -5.88 22.04 -14.54
C GLY A 159 -5.10 21.57 -13.30
N TYR A 160 -4.83 20.26 -13.20
CA TYR A 160 -3.91 19.72 -12.18
C TYR A 160 -2.51 20.37 -12.35
N PRO A 161 -1.85 20.82 -11.26
CA PRO A 161 -0.54 21.44 -11.37
C PRO A 161 0.47 20.40 -11.83
N LEU A 162 1.23 20.78 -12.86
CA LEU A 162 2.13 19.84 -13.53
C LEU A 162 3.60 20.08 -13.18
N LYS A 163 4.00 21.23 -12.61
CA LYS A 163 5.41 21.51 -12.38
C LYS A 163 5.70 22.48 -11.24
N THR A 164 6.91 22.36 -10.70
CA THR A 164 7.63 23.40 -9.94
C THR A 164 8.94 23.70 -10.68
N ASP A 165 9.83 24.52 -10.11
CA ASP A 165 11.14 24.77 -10.70
C ASP A 165 12.05 23.52 -10.71
N THR A 166 11.78 22.56 -9.83
CA THR A 166 12.64 21.39 -9.60
C THR A 166 11.91 20.05 -9.69
N ALA A 167 10.66 20.04 -10.16
CA ALA A 167 9.89 18.82 -10.35
C ALA A 167 8.84 18.94 -11.46
N LEU A 168 8.47 17.79 -12.02
CA LEU A 168 7.45 17.66 -13.05
C LEU A 168 6.55 16.47 -12.72
N PHE A 169 5.24 16.69 -12.73
CA PHE A 169 4.22 15.65 -12.75
C PHE A 169 3.71 15.49 -14.19
N TYR A 170 3.79 14.27 -14.71
CA TYR A 170 3.37 13.93 -16.07
C TYR A 170 2.96 12.47 -16.16
N THR A 171 2.63 12.00 -17.37
CA THR A 171 2.26 10.60 -17.59
C THR A 171 2.98 10.04 -18.81
N ILE A 172 3.51 8.82 -18.71
CA ILE A 172 3.99 8.04 -19.86
C ILE A 172 3.09 6.82 -20.00
N ASN A 173 2.44 6.66 -21.15
CA ASN A 173 1.52 5.55 -21.41
C ASN A 173 0.46 5.37 -20.31
N ARG A 174 -0.03 6.47 -19.72
CA ARG A 174 -0.97 6.52 -18.57
C ARG A 174 -0.42 6.08 -17.21
N VAL A 175 0.88 5.81 -17.08
CA VAL A 175 1.55 5.68 -15.78
C VAL A 175 1.81 7.09 -15.23
N PRO A 176 1.25 7.48 -14.07
CA PRO A 176 1.57 8.77 -13.44
C PRO A 176 3.02 8.77 -12.97
N ILE A 177 3.75 9.84 -13.28
CA ILE A 177 5.16 10.00 -12.92
C ILE A 177 5.33 11.33 -12.18
N LEU A 178 6.00 11.27 -11.03
CA LEU A 178 6.55 12.44 -10.36
C LEU A 178 8.07 12.42 -10.52
N TYR A 179 8.58 13.24 -11.43
CA TYR A 179 10.00 13.49 -11.57
C TYR A 179 10.43 14.56 -10.57
N LEU A 180 11.40 14.22 -9.72
CA LEU A 180 11.94 15.05 -8.67
C LEU A 180 13.42 15.32 -8.97
N ASN A 181 13.73 16.52 -9.46
CA ASN A 181 15.09 16.91 -9.85
C ASN A 181 15.85 17.70 -8.76
N ALA A 182 15.16 18.08 -7.68
CA ALA A 182 15.78 18.80 -6.57
C ALA A 182 16.81 17.95 -5.82
N THR A 183 17.97 18.54 -5.61
CA THR A 183 19.11 17.90 -4.96
C THR A 183 19.01 17.93 -3.43
N SER A 184 18.53 19.05 -2.89
CA SER A 184 18.20 19.20 -1.48
C SER A 184 16.97 18.34 -1.12
N PRO A 185 17.02 17.53 -0.04
CA PRO A 185 15.85 16.84 0.49
C PRO A 185 14.67 17.76 0.75
N VAL A 186 14.92 18.99 1.25
CA VAL A 186 13.87 19.96 1.57
C VAL A 186 13.13 20.41 0.31
N ASP A 187 13.86 20.75 -0.76
CA ASP A 187 13.26 21.26 -2.00
C ASP A 187 12.55 20.15 -2.79
N ARG A 188 13.10 18.93 -2.71
CA ARG A 188 12.45 17.73 -3.25
C ARG A 188 11.13 17.46 -2.53
N GLY A 189 11.16 17.48 -1.21
CA GLY A 189 9.98 17.37 -0.37
C GLY A 189 8.96 18.46 -0.70
N TYR A 190 9.39 19.72 -0.79
CA TYR A 190 8.52 20.85 -1.13
C TYR A 190 7.79 20.63 -2.44
N SER A 191 8.50 20.24 -3.50
CA SER A 191 7.89 19.99 -4.80
C SER A 191 6.92 18.81 -4.77
N HIS A 192 7.27 17.73 -4.06
CA HIS A 192 6.38 16.59 -3.85
C HIS A 192 5.09 17.02 -3.14
N GLY A 193 5.20 17.69 -2.00
CA GLY A 193 4.03 18.17 -1.25
C GLY A 193 3.17 19.16 -2.03
N TYR A 194 3.79 20.11 -2.72
CA TYR A 194 3.07 21.13 -3.48
C TYR A 194 2.28 20.52 -4.64
N LEU A 195 2.88 19.60 -5.40
CA LEU A 195 2.22 19.00 -6.56
C LEU A 195 1.13 17.99 -6.15
N LEU A 196 1.35 17.24 -5.05
CA LEU A 196 0.49 16.10 -4.70
C LEU A 196 -0.39 16.28 -3.44
N ALA A 197 -0.45 17.47 -2.83
CA ALA A 197 -1.17 17.68 -1.56
C ALA A 197 -2.58 17.04 -1.45
N PRO A 198 -3.48 17.15 -2.46
CA PRO A 198 -4.81 16.53 -2.38
C PRO A 198 -4.74 15.01 -2.30
N HIS A 199 -3.84 14.40 -3.07
CA HIS A 199 -3.64 12.95 -3.10
C HIS A 199 -2.95 12.42 -1.85
N ILE A 200 -2.07 13.21 -1.22
CA ILE A 200 -1.49 12.91 0.10
C ILE A 200 -2.62 12.84 1.15
N LEU A 201 -3.53 13.81 1.14
CA LEU A 201 -4.69 13.82 2.04
C LEU A 201 -5.65 12.68 1.76
N ASP A 202 -5.92 12.35 0.49
CA ASP A 202 -6.75 11.21 0.14
C ASP A 202 -6.17 9.90 0.70
N TRP A 203 -4.86 9.67 0.49
CA TRP A 203 -4.20 8.47 1.01
C TRP A 203 -4.25 8.42 2.54
N PHE A 204 -3.96 9.53 3.21
CA PHE A 204 -4.08 9.64 4.66
C PHE A 204 -5.49 9.31 5.15
N TYR A 205 -6.52 9.89 4.53
CA TYR A 205 -7.88 9.73 4.98
C TYR A 205 -8.43 8.34 4.73
N PHE A 206 -8.33 7.91 3.48
CA PHE A 206 -9.05 6.74 3.01
C PHE A 206 -8.29 5.45 3.30
N TYR A 207 -6.96 5.47 3.12
CA TYR A 207 -6.15 4.32 3.44
C TYR A 207 -5.72 4.35 4.91
N LEU A 208 -4.97 5.37 5.37
CA LEU A 208 -4.40 5.32 6.71
C LEU A 208 -5.48 5.35 7.81
N LEU A 209 -6.36 6.36 7.82
CA LEU A 209 -7.37 6.49 8.87
C LEU A 209 -8.53 5.49 8.73
N GLU A 210 -9.21 5.44 7.58
CA GLU A 210 -10.43 4.63 7.37
C GLU A 210 -10.10 3.13 7.24
N GLU A 211 -9.21 2.73 6.33
CA GLU A 211 -8.94 1.32 6.06
C GLU A 211 -7.96 0.70 7.07
N ASN A 212 -6.83 1.35 7.31
CA ASN A 212 -5.71 0.77 8.05
C ASN A 212 -5.93 0.82 9.57
N PHE A 213 -6.31 1.97 10.12
CA PHE A 213 -6.64 2.11 11.55
C PHE A 213 -8.09 1.77 11.87
N GLY A 214 -9.04 2.24 11.05
CA GLY A 214 -10.48 2.06 11.26
C GLY A 214 -10.98 2.61 12.60
N SER A 215 -10.22 3.52 13.22
CA SER A 215 -10.47 4.09 14.54
C SER A 215 -9.55 5.27 14.84
N ILE A 216 -10.13 6.41 15.18
CA ILE A 216 -9.38 7.60 15.64
C ILE A 216 -8.61 7.31 16.93
N ALA A 217 -9.15 6.50 17.84
CA ALA A 217 -8.44 6.15 19.07
C ALA A 217 -7.16 5.36 18.77
N ARG A 218 -7.23 4.36 17.88
CA ARG A 218 -6.06 3.59 17.45
C ARG A 218 -5.05 4.45 16.70
N TYR A 219 -5.52 5.35 15.86
CA TYR A 219 -4.64 6.30 15.18
C TYR A 219 -3.90 7.19 16.19
N LYS A 220 -4.60 7.75 17.19
CA LYS A 220 -4.00 8.60 18.22
C LYS A 220 -2.95 7.86 19.06
N GLU A 221 -3.15 6.57 19.35
CA GLU A 221 -2.13 5.75 20.03
C GLU A 221 -0.87 5.56 19.18
N PHE A 222 -1.01 5.43 17.85
CA PHE A 222 0.14 5.34 16.97
C PHE A 222 0.83 6.69 16.77
N TYR A 223 0.03 7.75 16.63
CA TYR A 223 0.48 9.13 16.51
C TYR A 223 1.43 9.53 17.64
N THR A 224 1.13 9.15 18.89
CA THR A 224 2.00 9.46 20.05
C THR A 224 3.34 8.72 20.02
N LEU A 225 3.44 7.59 19.33
CA LEU A 225 4.69 6.84 19.19
C LEU A 225 5.53 7.38 18.02
N VAL A 226 4.86 7.78 16.95
CA VAL A 226 5.48 8.39 15.76
C VAL A 226 6.07 9.76 16.05
N ASP A 227 5.55 10.47 17.06
CA ASP A 227 6.14 11.73 17.50
C ASP A 227 7.66 11.57 17.76
N PRO A 228 8.54 12.33 17.07
CA PRO A 228 9.99 12.25 17.30
C PRO A 228 10.39 12.43 18.77
N ALA A 229 9.60 13.16 19.57
CA ALA A 229 9.83 13.32 21.00
C ALA A 229 9.70 12.01 21.80
N ALA A 230 8.91 11.05 21.32
CA ALA A 230 8.74 9.74 21.94
C ALA A 230 9.95 8.81 21.77
N LYS A 231 10.84 9.12 20.81
CA LYS A 231 12.04 8.33 20.47
C LYS A 231 11.73 6.84 20.22
N PHE A 232 10.50 6.54 19.78
CA PHE A 232 10.10 5.18 19.45
C PHE A 232 10.69 4.76 18.10
N PHE A 233 10.61 5.65 17.11
CA PHE A 233 11.28 5.48 15.83
C PHE A 233 12.53 6.35 15.75
N HIS A 234 13.51 5.88 14.97
CA HIS A 234 14.63 6.67 14.51
C HIS A 234 14.31 7.22 13.12
N TYR A 235 14.30 8.54 12.98
CA TYR A 235 14.12 9.24 11.72
C TYR A 235 15.46 9.83 11.29
N PRO A 236 16.17 9.25 10.30
CA PRO A 236 17.40 9.84 9.79
C PRO A 236 17.13 11.24 9.25
N VAL A 237 18.07 12.15 9.49
CA VAL A 237 17.88 13.59 9.32
C VAL A 237 17.44 13.95 7.89
N GLU A 238 17.96 13.29 6.88
CA GLU A 238 17.64 13.55 5.49
C GLU A 238 16.19 13.25 5.14
N TYR A 239 15.62 12.15 5.67
CA TYR A 239 14.22 11.80 5.45
C TYR A 239 13.31 12.73 6.23
N LEU A 240 13.70 13.12 7.45
CA LEU A 240 12.95 14.09 8.23
C LEU A 240 12.88 15.45 7.53
N LEU A 241 13.99 15.92 6.96
CA LEU A 241 14.05 17.16 6.17
C LEU A 241 13.18 17.09 4.92
N GLU A 242 13.17 15.96 4.21
CA GLU A 242 12.32 15.78 3.04
C GLU A 242 10.83 15.78 3.41
N ILE A 243 10.44 15.08 4.48
CA ILE A 243 9.06 15.06 4.96
C ILE A 243 8.61 16.44 5.46
N GLN A 244 9.49 17.19 6.12
CA GLN A 244 9.23 18.60 6.45
C GLN A 244 9.03 19.45 5.20
N GLY A 245 9.85 19.22 4.17
CA GLY A 245 9.66 19.79 2.84
C GLY A 245 8.27 19.49 2.27
N ILE A 246 7.82 18.24 2.33
CA ILE A 246 6.46 17.83 1.89
C ILE A 246 5.40 18.67 2.60
N LEU A 247 5.47 18.79 3.93
CA LEU A 247 4.50 19.60 4.68
C LEU A 247 4.52 21.06 4.23
N HIS A 248 5.70 21.66 4.06
CA HIS A 248 5.82 23.05 3.59
C HIS A 248 5.24 23.23 2.17
N GLY A 249 5.47 22.27 1.28
CA GLY A 249 4.90 22.25 -0.07
C GLY A 249 3.37 22.19 -0.04
N MET A 250 2.82 21.30 0.80
CA MET A 250 1.37 21.19 1.01
C MET A 250 0.78 22.50 1.54
N GLN A 251 1.45 23.14 2.52
CA GLN A 251 1.01 24.41 3.11
C GLN A 251 1.08 25.59 2.13
N ALA A 252 2.03 25.56 1.19
CA ALA A 252 2.16 26.59 0.15
C ALA A 252 1.08 26.48 -0.93
N ARG A 253 0.37 25.35 -1.02
CA ARG A 253 -0.68 25.13 -2.02
C ARG A 253 -1.98 25.80 -1.59
N THR A 254 -2.27 26.97 -2.14
CA THR A 254 -3.41 27.81 -1.73
C THR A 254 -4.80 27.24 -2.02
N ASN A 255 -4.92 26.23 -2.89
CA ASN A 255 -6.20 25.61 -3.25
C ASN A 255 -6.42 24.24 -2.59
N CYS A 256 -5.73 23.94 -1.49
CA CYS A 256 -5.86 22.69 -0.75
C CYS A 256 -6.05 23.00 0.74
N ASP A 257 -7.22 22.65 1.29
CA ASP A 257 -7.46 22.77 2.73
C ASP A 257 -6.82 21.57 3.45
N LEU A 258 -5.96 21.86 4.42
CA LEU A 258 -5.26 20.86 5.22
C LEU A 258 -5.96 20.56 6.55
N PHE A 259 -7.16 21.12 6.81
CA PHE A 259 -7.87 20.87 8.06
C PHE A 259 -8.46 19.46 8.11
N LEU A 260 -8.09 18.71 9.15
CA LEU A 260 -8.59 17.36 9.39
C LEU A 260 -9.78 17.39 10.34
N TYR A 261 -10.98 17.38 9.79
CA TYR A 261 -12.21 17.56 10.58
C TYR A 261 -12.48 16.44 11.57
N GLU A 262 -12.11 15.22 11.22
CA GLU A 262 -12.21 14.00 12.01
C GLU A 262 -11.29 14.05 13.25
N LEU A 263 -10.20 14.81 13.16
CA LEU A 263 -9.24 15.04 14.24
C LEU A 263 -9.38 16.42 14.87
N ASN A 264 -10.21 17.28 14.29
CA ASN A 264 -10.42 18.67 14.65
C ASN A 264 -9.11 19.47 14.78
N ARG A 265 -8.22 19.31 13.80
CA ARG A 265 -6.94 20.03 13.72
C ARG A 265 -6.39 20.01 12.30
N SER A 266 -5.43 20.88 11.99
CA SER A 266 -4.70 20.81 10.74
C SER A 266 -3.81 19.56 10.66
N PHE A 267 -3.66 19.04 9.44
CA PHE A 267 -2.67 18.05 9.05
C PHE A 267 -1.27 18.60 9.30
N ASN A 268 -0.38 17.77 9.86
CA ASN A 268 0.94 18.20 10.32
C ASN A 268 2.01 17.13 10.10
N LEU A 269 3.24 17.44 10.54
CA LEU A 269 4.42 16.58 10.35
C LEU A 269 4.22 15.16 10.88
N ILE A 270 3.57 14.99 12.03
CA ILE A 270 3.39 13.67 12.65
C ILE A 270 2.43 12.81 11.79
N ASP A 271 1.47 13.41 11.08
CA ASP A 271 0.62 12.66 10.15
C ASP A 271 1.44 12.09 8.98
N LEU A 272 2.36 12.87 8.42
CA LEU A 272 3.26 12.39 7.36
C LEU A 272 4.26 11.35 7.87
N LEU A 273 4.79 11.52 9.08
CA LEU A 273 5.64 10.50 9.69
C LEU A 273 4.84 9.21 9.91
N ALA A 274 3.58 9.32 10.32
CA ALA A 274 2.70 8.16 10.53
C ALA A 274 2.36 7.45 9.21
N MET A 275 2.17 8.22 8.13
CA MET A 275 2.07 7.66 6.77
C MET A 275 3.35 6.91 6.40
N ASN A 276 4.52 7.50 6.60
CA ASN A 276 5.78 6.86 6.20
C ASN A 276 6.23 5.70 7.10
N SER A 277 5.66 5.56 8.30
CA SER A 277 5.92 4.46 9.22
C SER A 277 4.71 3.52 9.40
N TYR A 278 3.73 3.54 8.50
CA TYR A 278 2.47 2.81 8.71
C TYR A 278 2.67 1.29 8.81
N ILE A 279 3.70 0.75 8.15
CA ILE A 279 4.04 -0.69 8.18
C ILE A 279 4.46 -1.09 9.59
N GLU A 280 5.25 -0.23 10.25
CA GLU A 280 5.76 -0.42 11.60
C GLU A 280 4.66 -0.43 12.67
N ARG A 281 3.42 -0.05 12.36
CA ARG A 281 2.29 -0.20 13.28
C ARG A 281 2.12 -1.66 13.76
N ARG A 282 2.47 -2.64 12.90
CA ARG A 282 2.45 -4.08 13.20
C ARG A 282 3.43 -4.46 14.33
N THR A 283 4.35 -3.55 14.66
CA THR A 283 5.32 -3.71 15.76
C THR A 283 4.80 -3.23 17.09
N VAL A 284 3.97 -2.19 17.05
CA VAL A 284 3.36 -1.54 18.21
C VAL A 284 2.25 -2.40 18.79
N ARG A 285 1.43 -2.98 17.90
CA ARG A 285 0.42 -3.97 18.24
C ARG A 285 0.56 -5.15 17.29
N PRO A 286 0.79 -6.37 17.81
CA PRO A 286 0.69 -7.58 16.99
C PRO A 286 -0.66 -7.57 16.30
N ASP A 287 -0.70 -7.99 15.04
CA ASP A 287 -1.96 -8.05 14.33
C ASP A 287 -2.94 -8.99 15.09
N PRO A 288 -4.26 -8.72 15.02
CA PRO A 288 -5.25 -9.53 15.75
C PRO A 288 -5.19 -11.04 15.41
N TYR A 289 -4.67 -11.42 14.25
CA TYR A 289 -4.51 -12.81 13.86
C TYR A 289 -3.31 -13.46 14.57
N THR A 290 -2.20 -12.74 14.76
CA THR A 290 -1.12 -13.18 15.65
C THR A 290 -1.66 -13.42 17.05
N ILE A 291 -2.49 -12.52 17.58
CA ILE A 291 -3.14 -12.69 18.90
C ILE A 291 -4.09 -13.90 18.91
N GLU A 292 -4.93 -14.08 17.88
CA GLU A 292 -5.90 -15.16 17.82
C GLU A 292 -5.24 -16.53 17.61
N THR A 293 -4.18 -16.59 16.80
CA THR A 293 -3.38 -17.80 16.58
C THR A 293 -2.67 -18.21 17.86
N ILE A 294 -2.11 -17.23 18.61
CA ILE A 294 -1.57 -17.47 19.96
C ILE A 294 -2.65 -18.01 20.89
N ARG A 295 -3.85 -17.42 20.87
CA ARG A 295 -4.94 -17.77 21.79
C ARG A 295 -5.50 -19.16 21.54
N THR A 296 -5.62 -19.57 20.28
CA THR A 296 -6.37 -20.76 19.89
C THR A 296 -5.51 -21.92 19.42
N GLY A 297 -4.21 -21.72 19.23
CA GLY A 297 -3.30 -22.74 18.69
C GLY A 297 -3.66 -23.19 17.26
N THR A 298 -4.64 -22.54 16.64
CA THR A 298 -5.17 -22.83 15.31
C THR A 298 -5.28 -21.52 14.55
N THR A 299 -5.09 -21.55 13.24
CA THR A 299 -5.23 -20.34 12.43
C THR A 299 -6.69 -19.89 12.46
N ALA A 300 -6.95 -18.67 12.92
CA ALA A 300 -8.26 -18.06 12.75
C ALA A 300 -8.66 -18.15 11.28
N THR A 301 -9.84 -18.71 11.03
CA THR A 301 -10.38 -18.97 9.71
C THR A 301 -10.45 -17.70 8.85
N ASN A 302 -9.96 -17.79 7.62
CA ASN A 302 -10.38 -17.12 6.37
C ASN A 302 -10.59 -15.60 6.30
N ASN A 303 -10.28 -14.78 7.30
CA ASN A 303 -10.33 -13.33 7.12
C ASN A 303 -9.04 -12.80 6.46
N ALA A 304 -8.95 -13.01 5.15
CA ALA A 304 -7.84 -12.63 4.25
C ALA A 304 -7.77 -11.12 3.92
N THR A 305 -8.76 -10.32 4.33
CA THR A 305 -9.01 -8.97 3.80
C THR A 305 -8.06 -7.85 4.26
N ASN A 306 -7.01 -8.15 5.04
CA ASN A 306 -6.14 -7.12 5.64
C ASN A 306 -4.67 -7.57 5.80
N ARG A 307 -4.19 -8.54 5.00
CA ARG A 307 -2.80 -9.02 5.07
C ARG A 307 -1.98 -8.50 3.89
N PRO A 308 -0.75 -8.01 4.14
CA PRO A 308 0.22 -7.83 3.08
C PRO A 308 0.44 -9.15 2.36
N ASN A 309 0.23 -9.16 1.05
CA ASN A 309 0.50 -10.31 0.20
C ASN A 309 1.41 -9.78 -0.91
N CYS A 310 2.62 -10.29 -1.01
CA CYS A 310 3.53 -9.87 -2.06
C CYS A 310 4.24 -11.11 -2.57
N SER A 311 4.61 -11.08 -3.85
CA SER A 311 5.23 -12.20 -4.54
C SER A 311 6.36 -11.67 -5.40
N GLN A 312 7.52 -12.31 -5.37
CA GLN A 312 8.70 -11.88 -6.11
C GLN A 312 9.43 -13.07 -6.72
N VAL A 313 10.04 -12.84 -7.88
CA VAL A 313 10.89 -13.81 -8.59
C VAL A 313 12.01 -13.08 -9.32
N ALA A 314 13.21 -13.66 -9.34
CA ALA A 314 14.29 -13.24 -10.22
C ALA A 314 14.91 -14.47 -10.90
N VAL A 315 15.17 -14.34 -12.20
CA VAL A 315 15.87 -15.33 -13.03
C VAL A 315 17.00 -14.63 -13.80
N TRP A 316 18.13 -15.32 -13.97
CA TRP A 316 19.32 -14.73 -14.61
C TRP A 316 20.19 -15.78 -15.29
N ASN A 317 21.36 -15.36 -15.82
CA ASN A 317 22.41 -16.24 -16.37
C ASN A 317 21.84 -17.31 -17.31
N SER A 318 21.97 -18.59 -16.94
CA SER A 318 21.62 -19.74 -17.80
C SER A 318 20.12 -19.81 -18.12
N LEU A 319 19.27 -19.21 -17.29
CA LEU A 319 17.83 -19.18 -17.50
C LEU A 319 17.38 -18.09 -18.48
N THR A 320 18.24 -17.16 -18.87
CA THR A 320 17.84 -15.95 -19.62
C THR A 320 18.71 -15.74 -20.87
N ALA A 321 18.17 -15.06 -21.88
CA ALA A 321 18.96 -14.68 -23.04
C ALA A 321 19.99 -13.59 -22.66
N ASP A 322 21.19 -13.67 -23.23
CA ASP A 322 22.28 -12.70 -23.02
C ASP A 322 22.71 -12.50 -21.56
N LYS A 323 22.36 -13.46 -20.68
CA LYS A 323 22.62 -13.43 -19.23
C LYS A 323 22.00 -12.24 -18.50
N ARG A 324 20.99 -11.58 -19.09
CA ARG A 324 20.27 -10.46 -18.44
C ARG A 324 19.58 -10.93 -17.16
N VAL A 325 19.33 -10.03 -16.22
CA VAL A 325 18.44 -10.34 -15.10
C VAL A 325 17.03 -9.94 -15.46
N ILE A 326 16.07 -10.82 -15.17
CA ILE A 326 14.64 -10.51 -15.23
C ILE A 326 14.07 -10.73 -13.84
N ALA A 327 13.69 -9.65 -13.17
CA ALA A 327 13.09 -9.67 -11.85
C ALA A 327 11.67 -9.12 -11.89
N GLY A 328 10.77 -9.71 -11.11
CA GLY A 328 9.36 -9.33 -11.10
C GLY A 328 8.76 -9.35 -9.71
N ARG A 329 7.79 -8.47 -9.48
CA ARG A 329 7.03 -8.36 -8.24
C ARG A 329 5.53 -8.15 -8.49
N ASN A 330 4.70 -8.81 -7.68
CA ASN A 330 3.35 -8.37 -7.34
C ASN A 330 3.36 -7.68 -5.97
N MET A 331 2.66 -6.57 -5.87
CA MET A 331 2.39 -5.86 -4.63
C MET A 331 0.89 -5.91 -4.33
N ASP A 332 0.55 -6.47 -3.17
CA ASP A 332 -0.81 -6.64 -2.70
C ASP A 332 -0.92 -6.28 -1.18
N GLY A 333 -2.11 -5.88 -0.74
CA GLY A 333 -2.48 -5.84 0.68
C GLY A 333 -2.83 -4.47 1.25
N GLU A 334 -2.64 -3.40 0.49
CA GLU A 334 -3.03 -2.04 0.83
C GLU A 334 -4.41 -1.71 0.25
N CYS A 335 -5.32 -2.68 0.27
CA CYS A 335 -6.58 -2.57 -0.44
C CYS A 335 -7.66 -1.84 0.34
N ASP A 336 -7.89 -0.57 0.00
CA ASP A 336 -9.00 0.22 0.54
C ASP A 336 -10.24 0.19 -0.34
N ILE A 337 -11.40 0.32 0.31
CA ILE A 337 -12.71 0.36 -0.35
C ILE A 337 -12.86 1.52 -1.34
N ARG A 338 -12.10 2.61 -1.15
CA ARG A 338 -12.08 3.79 -2.03
C ARG A 338 -11.08 3.68 -3.16
N ARG A 339 -10.29 2.60 -3.16
CA ARG A 339 -9.28 2.26 -4.16
C ARG A 339 -8.24 3.36 -4.34
N VAL A 340 -7.96 4.11 -3.28
CA VAL A 340 -7.01 5.22 -3.28
C VAL A 340 -5.60 4.70 -3.46
N THR A 341 -5.25 3.54 -2.90
CA THR A 341 -3.91 2.97 -3.06
C THR A 341 -3.60 2.62 -4.51
N VAL A 342 -4.52 1.98 -5.24
CA VAL A 342 -4.38 1.74 -6.69
C VAL A 342 -4.43 3.05 -7.47
N SER A 343 -5.45 3.86 -7.22
CA SER A 343 -5.77 5.00 -8.08
C SER A 343 -4.86 6.22 -7.87
N THR A 344 -4.04 6.19 -6.83
CA THR A 344 -2.98 7.17 -6.56
C THR A 344 -1.57 6.58 -6.66
N THR A 345 -1.40 5.31 -7.04
CA THR A 345 -0.08 4.73 -7.30
C THR A 345 0.62 5.51 -8.42
N LEU A 346 1.88 5.88 -8.21
CA LEU A 346 2.69 6.61 -9.18
C LEU A 346 4.17 6.18 -9.12
N LEU A 347 4.87 6.44 -10.21
CA LEU A 347 6.30 6.23 -10.30
C LEU A 347 7.04 7.53 -9.93
N PHE A 348 7.83 7.48 -8.87
CA PHE A 348 8.75 8.54 -8.51
C PHE A 348 10.05 8.35 -9.27
N ALA A 349 10.47 9.32 -10.07
CA ALA A 349 11.78 9.35 -10.70
C ALA A 349 12.64 10.39 -9.95
N VAL A 350 13.55 9.93 -9.11
CA VAL A 350 14.25 10.78 -8.14
C VAL A 350 15.69 11.00 -8.58
N ASN A 351 16.01 12.26 -8.90
CA ASN A 351 17.40 12.67 -9.03
C ASN A 351 17.98 12.93 -7.64
N SER A 352 18.93 12.09 -7.24
CA SER A 352 19.64 12.22 -5.95
C SER A 352 21.02 12.85 -6.11
N SER A 353 21.40 13.25 -7.33
CA SER A 353 22.78 13.58 -7.69
C SER A 353 23.10 15.08 -7.56
N ASP A 354 23.72 15.45 -6.43
CA ASP A 354 24.52 16.71 -6.31
C ASP A 354 25.80 16.49 -5.51
N THR A 355 25.87 15.37 -4.79
CA THR A 355 27.14 14.83 -4.30
C THR A 355 27.46 13.62 -5.16
N SER A 356 28.72 13.42 -5.54
CA SER A 356 29.22 12.31 -6.37
C SER A 356 29.08 10.91 -5.74
N LYS A 357 28.12 10.73 -4.81
CA LYS A 357 27.96 9.58 -3.92
C LYS A 357 26.52 9.04 -3.86
N GLN A 358 25.56 9.60 -4.62
CA GLN A 358 24.19 9.09 -4.66
C GLN A 358 23.70 8.83 -6.08
N TYR A 359 22.88 7.79 -6.23
CA TYR A 359 22.34 7.33 -7.51
C TYR A 359 20.91 7.82 -7.76
N ARG A 360 20.59 8.12 -9.02
CA ARG A 360 19.20 8.27 -9.48
C ARG A 360 18.47 6.94 -9.27
N TYR A 361 17.22 7.02 -8.84
CA TYR A 361 16.40 5.82 -8.64
C TYR A 361 14.95 6.08 -8.98
N ILE A 362 14.24 4.98 -9.21
CA ILE A 362 12.80 4.97 -9.35
C ILE A 362 12.16 4.25 -8.16
N SER A 363 10.98 4.71 -7.76
CA SER A 363 10.18 4.10 -6.71
C SER A 363 8.73 4.06 -7.17
N LEU A 364 8.13 2.87 -7.21
CA LEU A 364 6.69 2.71 -7.43
C LEU A 364 6.02 2.72 -6.06
N MET A 365 5.33 3.82 -5.74
CA MET A 365 4.87 4.13 -4.39
C MET A 365 3.65 5.06 -4.41
N TRP A 366 3.16 5.49 -3.26
CA TRP A 366 2.06 6.45 -3.11
C TRP A 366 2.53 7.88 -2.75
N PRO A 367 1.67 8.89 -2.94
CA PRO A 367 1.93 10.28 -2.55
C PRO A 367 2.21 10.42 -1.05
N GLY A 368 3.15 11.30 -0.73
CA GLY A 368 3.57 11.61 0.65
C GLY A 368 4.64 10.67 1.20
N MET A 369 4.98 9.60 0.48
CA MET A 369 6.02 8.65 0.87
C MET A 369 7.40 9.11 0.36
N VAL A 370 8.40 9.11 1.25
CA VAL A 370 9.82 9.32 0.89
C VAL A 370 10.60 8.01 0.81
N GLY A 371 10.09 6.96 1.47
CA GLY A 371 10.62 5.61 1.39
C GLY A 371 10.12 4.86 0.15
N THR A 372 10.73 3.69 -0.11
CA THR A 372 10.34 2.79 -1.20
C THR A 372 10.15 1.36 -0.72
N LEU A 373 9.28 0.63 -1.40
CA LEU A 373 9.10 -0.81 -1.26
C LEU A 373 9.42 -1.50 -2.59
N SER A 374 9.26 -0.80 -3.73
CA SER A 374 9.49 -1.30 -5.08
C SER A 374 10.41 -0.32 -5.82
N GLY A 375 11.72 -0.60 -5.88
CA GLY A 375 12.64 0.36 -6.50
C GLY A 375 13.81 -0.26 -7.25
N VAL A 376 14.33 0.54 -8.18
CA VAL A 376 15.50 0.25 -9.02
C VAL A 376 16.34 1.51 -9.15
N ASN A 377 17.67 1.40 -9.10
CA ASN A 377 18.55 2.54 -9.36
C ASN A 377 19.18 2.51 -10.76
N GLU A 378 19.75 3.62 -11.18
CA GLU A 378 20.35 3.79 -12.52
C GLU A 378 21.51 2.83 -12.83
N THR A 379 22.08 2.20 -11.81
CA THR A 379 23.20 1.25 -11.99
C THR A 379 22.72 -0.17 -12.24
N GLY A 380 21.41 -0.43 -12.11
CA GLY A 380 20.80 -1.75 -12.25
C GLY A 380 20.72 -2.51 -10.92
N LEU A 381 20.61 -1.82 -9.79
CA LEU A 381 20.29 -2.45 -8.50
C LEU A 381 18.78 -2.47 -8.30
N TYR A 382 18.20 -3.66 -8.22
CA TYR A 382 16.80 -3.93 -7.86
C TYR A 382 16.73 -4.21 -6.35
N CYS A 383 15.82 -3.54 -5.64
CA CYS A 383 15.58 -3.76 -4.21
C CYS A 383 14.08 -3.66 -3.93
N MET A 384 13.46 -4.79 -3.55
CA MET A 384 12.03 -4.82 -3.28
C MET A 384 11.68 -5.57 -1.99
N GLU A 385 10.79 -4.99 -1.19
CA GLU A 385 10.33 -5.52 0.09
C GLU A 385 9.02 -6.29 -0.08
N ASN A 386 8.96 -7.47 0.52
CA ASN A 386 7.72 -8.10 0.95
C ASN A 386 7.66 -8.05 2.47
N ALA A 387 6.47 -7.81 3.01
CA ALA A 387 6.19 -8.05 4.42
C ALA A 387 6.55 -9.49 4.81
N GLY A 388 7.25 -9.66 5.94
CA GLY A 388 7.63 -10.96 6.49
C GLY A 388 6.95 -11.29 7.82
N SER A 389 7.30 -12.46 8.35
CA SER A 389 6.96 -12.90 9.70
C SER A 389 7.83 -12.19 10.74
N SER A 390 7.37 -12.05 11.98
CA SER A 390 8.18 -11.52 13.09
C SER A 390 7.94 -12.36 14.32
N GLN A 391 9.00 -12.58 15.10
CA GLN A 391 8.86 -13.18 16.42
C GLN A 391 7.94 -12.31 17.29
N ILE A 392 7.12 -12.98 18.11
CA ILE A 392 6.30 -12.31 19.12
C ILE A 392 7.22 -11.75 20.19
N GLY A 393 7.11 -10.45 20.42
CA GLY A 393 7.81 -9.81 21.52
C GLY A 393 7.39 -8.36 21.70
N GLY A 394 8.02 -7.69 22.66
CA GLY A 394 7.63 -6.33 23.02
C GLY A 394 8.04 -5.29 21.97
N GLN A 395 7.75 -4.05 22.30
CA GLN A 395 8.03 -2.91 21.44
C GLN A 395 9.53 -2.58 21.47
N ILE A 396 10.17 -2.56 20.29
CA ILE A 396 11.57 -2.17 20.13
C ILE A 396 11.61 -0.68 19.75
N LYS A 397 12.36 0.09 20.54
CA LYS A 397 12.58 1.53 20.31
C LYS A 397 13.79 1.74 19.41
N GLY A 398 13.79 2.87 18.71
CA GLY A 398 14.85 3.28 17.79
C GLY A 398 14.81 2.58 16.43
N LEU A 399 13.67 1.97 16.06
CA LEU A 399 13.52 1.36 14.74
C LEU A 399 13.48 2.44 13.66
N THR A 400 14.20 2.22 12.56
CA THR A 400 14.03 3.03 11.35
C THR A 400 12.93 2.41 10.49
N PRO A 401 11.98 3.20 9.94
CA PRO A 401 11.02 2.67 8.98
C PRO A 401 11.69 1.93 7.83
N ILE A 402 11.21 0.73 7.51
CA ILE A 402 11.93 -0.21 6.65
C ILE A 402 12.02 0.29 5.19
N SER A 403 11.03 1.06 4.75
CA SER A 403 11.01 1.71 3.43
C SER A 403 12.14 2.72 3.25
N TYR A 404 12.65 3.32 4.34
CA TYR A 404 13.80 4.21 4.31
C TYR A 404 15.10 3.45 4.11
N VAL A 405 15.21 2.24 4.68
CA VAL A 405 16.39 1.40 4.51
C VAL A 405 16.50 0.93 3.05
N ALA A 406 15.38 0.52 2.45
CA ALA A 406 15.32 0.17 1.02
C ALA A 406 15.78 1.33 0.12
N THR A 407 15.30 2.54 0.41
CA THR A 407 15.68 3.77 -0.31
C THR A 407 17.15 4.09 -0.10
N HIS A 408 17.67 3.89 1.12
CA HIS A 408 19.08 4.09 1.42
C HIS A 408 19.96 3.17 0.58
N VAL A 409 19.63 1.88 0.51
CA VAL A 409 20.34 0.90 -0.32
C VAL A 409 20.36 1.34 -1.79
N LEU A 410 19.21 1.74 -2.34
CA LEU A 410 19.12 2.17 -3.75
C LEU A 410 19.91 3.46 -4.03
N ARG A 411 19.89 4.43 -3.11
CA ARG A 411 20.57 5.70 -3.34
C ARG A 411 22.08 5.65 -3.06
N THR A 412 22.58 4.72 -2.23
CA THR A 412 24.00 4.70 -1.83
C THR A 412 24.83 3.58 -2.45
N LEU A 413 24.22 2.48 -2.90
CA LEU A 413 24.95 1.35 -3.46
C LEU A 413 24.89 1.30 -4.99
N ASN A 414 26.04 1.09 -5.62
CA ASN A 414 26.14 0.71 -7.02
C ASN A 414 25.83 -0.79 -7.16
N ALA A 415 25.18 -1.21 -8.25
CA ALA A 415 24.94 -2.61 -8.60
C ALA A 415 26.19 -3.50 -8.48
N ARG A 416 27.36 -3.06 -8.98
CA ARG A 416 28.62 -3.82 -8.86
C ARG A 416 29.11 -3.97 -7.42
N SER A 417 28.82 -2.99 -6.58
CA SER A 417 29.23 -2.98 -5.17
C SER A 417 28.16 -3.54 -4.24
N ALA A 418 26.97 -3.85 -4.72
CA ALA A 418 25.84 -4.33 -3.92
C ALA A 418 25.98 -5.83 -3.58
N THR A 419 27.17 -6.21 -3.10
CA THR A 419 27.43 -7.54 -2.56
C THR A 419 26.63 -7.75 -1.28
N ILE A 420 26.44 -9.02 -0.91
CA ILE A 420 25.85 -9.44 0.36
C ILE A 420 26.43 -8.64 1.55
N THR A 421 27.76 -8.48 1.59
CA THR A 421 28.45 -7.75 2.68
C THR A 421 28.08 -6.27 2.72
N ASN A 422 28.06 -5.60 1.58
CA ASN A 422 27.79 -4.16 1.53
C ASN A 422 26.31 -3.87 1.77
N VAL A 423 25.42 -4.69 1.23
CA VAL A 423 23.98 -4.60 1.51
C VAL A 423 23.71 -4.85 2.99
N LYS A 424 24.29 -5.89 3.57
CA LYS A 424 24.21 -6.13 5.03
C LYS A 424 24.67 -4.90 5.82
N SER A 425 25.82 -4.33 5.48
CA SER A 425 26.33 -3.13 6.16
C SER A 425 25.38 -1.93 6.03
N ALA A 426 24.72 -1.78 4.88
CA ALA A 426 23.74 -0.72 4.66
C ALA A 426 22.49 -0.90 5.54
N PHE A 427 22.00 -2.15 5.69
CA PHE A 427 20.90 -2.44 6.61
C PHE A 427 21.31 -2.25 8.08
N GLU A 428 22.49 -2.74 8.48
CA GLU A 428 22.99 -2.63 9.86
C GLU A 428 23.28 -1.17 10.28
N THR A 429 23.45 -0.25 9.33
CA THR A 429 23.57 1.20 9.61
C THR A 429 22.32 1.76 10.29
N PHE A 430 21.16 1.13 10.09
CA PHE A 430 19.88 1.51 10.70
C PHE A 430 19.47 0.63 11.86
N ALA A 431 20.35 -0.27 12.32
CA ALA A 431 20.09 -1.09 13.49
C ALA A 431 19.84 -0.20 14.71
N ALA A 432 18.77 -0.51 15.46
CA ALA A 432 18.39 0.28 16.63
C ALA A 432 19.48 0.23 17.72
N ASP A 433 19.66 1.35 18.42
CA ASP A 433 20.58 1.45 19.56
C ASP A 433 20.18 0.43 20.66
N PRO A 434 21.06 -0.55 20.99
CA PRO A 434 20.77 -1.53 22.01
C PRO A 434 20.47 -0.91 23.39
N THR A 435 21.02 0.27 23.69
CA THR A 435 20.82 0.95 24.99
C THR A 435 19.40 1.49 25.17
N LEU A 436 18.64 1.64 24.09
CA LEU A 436 17.22 2.01 24.15
C LEU A 436 16.32 0.83 24.55
N ASN A 437 16.87 -0.39 24.57
CA ASN A 437 16.15 -1.66 24.67
C ASN A 437 16.74 -2.55 25.79
N ASN A 438 16.97 -1.99 26.99
CA ASN A 438 17.66 -2.64 28.11
C ASN A 438 16.85 -3.71 28.89
N ASP A 439 15.58 -3.95 28.55
CA ASP A 439 14.77 -4.97 29.22
C ASP A 439 15.02 -6.36 28.61
N SER A 440 15.87 -7.14 29.29
CA SER A 440 16.21 -8.52 28.90
C SER A 440 15.02 -9.49 28.95
N LYS A 441 13.86 -9.09 29.50
CA LYS A 441 12.60 -9.86 29.44
C LYS A 441 11.77 -9.57 28.18
N VAL A 442 11.95 -8.39 27.58
CA VAL A 442 11.35 -7.99 26.28
C VAL A 442 12.25 -8.41 25.11
N TRP A 443 13.53 -8.58 25.39
CA TRP A 443 14.57 -9.01 24.48
C TRP A 443 14.95 -10.47 24.77
N PRO A 444 14.14 -11.47 24.39
CA PRO A 444 14.66 -12.82 24.35
C PRO A 444 15.77 -12.82 23.32
N VAL A 445 17.01 -12.83 23.81
CA VAL A 445 18.20 -13.18 23.03
C VAL A 445 18.08 -14.67 22.67
N ILE A 446 17.09 -15.07 21.87
CA ILE A 446 17.30 -16.28 21.08
C ILE A 446 18.30 -15.85 20.02
N ARG A 447 19.57 -15.92 20.43
CA ARG A 447 20.75 -15.92 19.58
C ARG A 447 20.69 -17.20 18.75
N ALA A 448 19.70 -17.30 17.86
CA ALA A 448 19.96 -18.02 16.64
C ALA A 448 21.20 -17.36 16.00
N THR A 449 22.01 -18.18 15.38
CA THR A 449 23.27 -17.84 14.70
C THR A 449 22.97 -16.95 13.48
N ASN A 450 22.43 -15.75 13.74
CA ASN A 450 21.88 -14.87 12.72
C ASN A 450 23.03 -14.23 11.93
N GLU A 451 22.92 -14.26 10.61
CA GLU A 451 23.90 -13.60 9.75
C GLU A 451 23.78 -12.07 9.84
N LEU A 452 22.63 -11.53 10.26
CA LEU A 452 22.37 -10.09 10.43
C LEU A 452 22.18 -9.70 11.89
N LYS A 453 22.84 -8.62 12.34
CA LYS A 453 22.80 -8.16 13.74
C LYS A 453 21.64 -7.18 14.00
N GLY A 454 20.93 -7.43 15.10
CA GLY A 454 19.96 -6.49 15.67
C GLY A 454 18.68 -6.34 14.84
N PRO A 455 17.75 -5.46 15.23
CA PRO A 455 16.51 -5.28 14.50
C PRO A 455 16.79 -4.80 13.09
N ILE A 456 16.45 -5.63 12.12
CA ILE A 456 16.55 -5.32 10.69
C ILE A 456 15.27 -4.62 10.23
N CYS A 457 14.12 -5.12 10.67
CA CYS A 457 12.82 -4.55 10.38
C CYS A 457 11.85 -4.91 11.49
N GLY A 458 11.15 -3.94 12.03
CA GLY A 458 10.29 -4.20 13.18
C GLY A 458 9.19 -5.27 12.94
N PRO A 459 8.44 -5.23 11.83
CA PRO A 459 7.28 -6.12 11.66
C PRO A 459 7.59 -7.41 10.90
N GLY A 460 8.85 -7.67 10.56
CA GLY A 460 9.25 -8.75 9.67
C GLY A 460 9.27 -8.33 8.21
N CYS A 461 10.29 -8.74 7.47
CA CYS A 461 10.53 -8.36 6.08
C CYS A 461 11.27 -9.47 5.30
N VAL A 462 10.99 -9.51 4.01
CA VAL A 462 11.63 -10.37 3.00
C VAL A 462 12.04 -9.46 1.84
N PHE A 463 13.31 -9.08 1.78
CA PHE A 463 13.84 -8.26 0.70
C PHE A 463 14.47 -9.11 -0.38
N MET A 464 14.08 -8.94 -1.64
CA MET A 464 14.88 -9.43 -2.76
C MET A 464 15.78 -8.33 -3.26
N LEU A 465 17.07 -8.64 -3.39
CA LEU A 465 18.03 -7.78 -4.04
C LEU A 465 18.60 -8.53 -5.23
N THR A 466 18.70 -7.83 -6.37
CA THR A 466 19.40 -8.37 -7.53
C THR A 466 20.05 -7.26 -8.35
N THR A 467 21.08 -7.63 -9.11
CA THR A 467 21.91 -6.73 -9.89
C THR A 467 22.19 -7.33 -11.26
N ASN A 468 22.47 -6.49 -12.26
CA ASN A 468 23.02 -6.95 -13.55
C ASN A 468 24.48 -7.45 -13.48
N SER A 469 25.03 -7.63 -12.28
CA SER A 469 26.35 -8.24 -12.11
C SER A 469 26.30 -9.72 -12.49
N ASN A 470 27.36 -10.20 -13.14
CA ASN A 470 27.56 -11.62 -13.42
C ASN A 470 28.38 -12.32 -12.31
N GLU A 471 28.65 -11.63 -11.21
CA GLU A 471 29.34 -12.19 -10.05
C GLU A 471 28.45 -13.20 -9.31
N ALA A 472 29.09 -14.07 -8.51
CA ALA A 472 28.36 -14.92 -7.57
C ALA A 472 27.56 -14.03 -6.59
N ASP A 473 26.40 -14.50 -6.14
CA ASP A 473 25.50 -13.76 -5.25
C ASP A 473 24.94 -12.44 -5.85
N ASN A 474 24.80 -12.36 -7.18
CA ASN A 474 24.13 -11.24 -7.86
C ASN A 474 22.60 -11.17 -7.63
N ALA A 475 22.01 -12.17 -6.98
CA ALA A 475 20.64 -12.17 -6.49
C ALA A 475 20.55 -12.94 -5.16
N PHE A 476 19.91 -12.33 -4.16
CA PHE A 476 19.69 -12.95 -2.86
C PHE A 476 18.46 -12.35 -2.16
N ILE A 477 18.00 -13.04 -1.12
CA ILE A 477 16.89 -12.63 -0.29
C ILE A 477 17.37 -12.42 1.13
N LEU A 478 17.03 -11.28 1.70
CA LEU A 478 17.19 -11.00 3.11
C LEU A 478 15.89 -11.32 3.83
N GLU A 479 15.92 -12.28 4.75
CA GLU A 479 14.79 -12.64 5.62
C GLU A 479 15.11 -12.14 7.02
N GLY A 480 14.28 -11.26 7.58
CA GLY A 480 14.59 -10.65 8.86
C GLY A 480 13.39 -10.12 9.62
N ASP A 481 13.61 -9.85 10.89
CA ASP A 481 12.64 -9.25 11.79
C ASP A 481 13.33 -8.28 12.78
N ARG A 482 12.66 -8.03 13.90
CA ARG A 482 13.11 -7.10 14.94
C ARG A 482 14.24 -7.65 15.82
N TYR A 483 14.66 -8.90 15.63
CA TYR A 483 15.72 -9.55 16.41
C TYR A 483 16.93 -9.95 15.56
N GLY A 484 16.79 -10.01 14.24
CA GLY A 484 17.89 -10.28 13.32
C GLY A 484 17.39 -10.72 11.96
N GLY A 485 18.21 -11.53 11.29
CA GLY A 485 17.85 -12.13 10.01
C GLY A 485 18.95 -13.00 9.43
N CYS A 486 18.68 -13.56 8.26
CA CYS A 486 19.62 -14.32 7.46
C CYS A 486 19.55 -13.95 5.98
N ILE A 487 20.51 -14.44 5.20
CA ILE A 487 20.55 -14.22 3.76
C ILE A 487 20.38 -15.56 3.05
N ARG A 488 19.32 -15.64 2.25
CA ARG A 488 18.98 -16.77 1.39
C ARG A 488 19.48 -16.52 -0.03
N ARG A 489 20.29 -17.46 -0.51
CA ARG A 489 20.81 -17.53 -1.87
C ARG A 489 19.97 -18.49 -2.71
N SER A 490 20.20 -18.47 -4.01
CA SER A 490 19.70 -19.51 -4.91
C SER A 490 20.10 -20.90 -4.41
N MET A 491 19.28 -21.91 -4.68
CA MET A 491 19.47 -23.31 -4.26
C MET A 491 19.40 -23.60 -2.75
N GLN A 492 19.34 -22.60 -1.86
CA GLN A 492 19.20 -22.85 -0.41
C GLN A 492 17.77 -23.16 0.02
N ALA A 493 16.78 -22.91 -0.85
CA ALA A 493 15.38 -23.29 -0.68
C ALA A 493 14.77 -23.63 -2.05
N PRO A 494 13.58 -24.28 -2.11
CA PRO A 494 12.87 -24.52 -3.38
C PRO A 494 12.74 -23.20 -4.16
N PRO A 495 12.76 -23.18 -5.50
CA PRO A 495 12.57 -24.30 -6.44
C PRO A 495 13.79 -25.20 -6.67
N TYR A 496 14.94 -24.96 -6.03
CA TYR A 496 16.20 -25.71 -6.31
C TYR A 496 16.58 -25.73 -7.79
N ILE A 497 16.34 -24.60 -8.47
CA ILE A 497 16.78 -24.33 -9.84
C ILE A 497 17.93 -23.31 -9.77
N PRO A 498 19.11 -23.60 -10.38
CA PRO A 498 20.20 -22.63 -10.45
C PRO A 498 19.78 -21.36 -11.17
N ASP A 499 20.42 -20.24 -10.84
CA ASP A 499 20.14 -18.93 -11.43
C ASP A 499 18.67 -18.45 -11.28
N CYS A 500 17.99 -18.90 -10.22
CA CYS A 500 16.66 -18.45 -9.84
C CYS A 500 16.53 -18.25 -8.33
N ILE A 501 15.72 -17.29 -7.93
CA ILE A 501 15.28 -17.11 -6.53
C ILE A 501 13.88 -16.51 -6.47
N MET A 502 13.08 -16.92 -5.48
CA MET A 502 11.69 -16.49 -5.31
C MET A 502 11.38 -16.18 -3.84
N ALA A 503 10.37 -15.35 -3.60
CA ALA A 503 9.84 -15.05 -2.27
C ALA A 503 8.33 -14.74 -2.30
N THR A 504 7.65 -15.08 -1.21
CA THR A 504 6.36 -14.49 -0.84
C THR A 504 6.49 -13.79 0.51
N ASN A 505 5.63 -14.05 1.49
CA ASN A 505 5.61 -13.34 2.78
C ASN A 505 6.08 -14.21 3.95
N HIS A 506 6.79 -15.30 3.67
CA HIS A 506 7.28 -16.22 4.69
C HIS A 506 8.76 -16.55 4.49
N PHE A 507 9.39 -16.95 5.59
CA PHE A 507 10.82 -17.27 5.63
C PHE A 507 11.04 -18.72 5.25
N HIS A 508 12.13 -18.97 4.52
CA HIS A 508 12.59 -20.31 4.16
C HIS A 508 13.88 -20.71 4.88
N LEU A 509 14.62 -19.76 5.45
CA LEU A 509 15.82 -20.02 6.24
C LEU A 509 15.74 -19.43 7.64
N TYR A 510 15.11 -18.27 7.81
CA TYR A 510 15.08 -17.60 9.12
C TYR A 510 14.00 -18.18 10.05
N ASP A 511 14.45 -18.75 11.18
CA ASP A 511 13.64 -19.39 12.23
C ASP A 511 12.48 -20.26 11.72
N ILE A 512 12.84 -21.21 10.85
CA ILE A 512 11.94 -22.22 10.31
C ILE A 512 11.90 -23.46 11.23
N THR A 513 10.71 -23.95 11.53
CA THR A 513 10.56 -25.26 12.18
C THR A 513 10.16 -26.29 11.13
N PRO A 514 11.00 -27.30 10.83
CA PRO A 514 10.64 -28.37 9.91
C PRO A 514 9.43 -29.13 10.44
N SER A 515 8.38 -29.25 9.64
CA SER A 515 7.27 -30.16 9.90
C SER A 515 7.20 -31.21 8.81
N PRO A 516 7.05 -32.50 9.14
CA PRO A 516 6.93 -33.57 8.15
C PRO A 516 5.59 -33.58 7.37
N TYR A 517 4.68 -32.62 7.61
CA TYR A 517 3.29 -32.63 7.10
C TYR A 517 2.86 -31.35 6.37
N ASP A 518 3.71 -30.72 5.55
CA ASP A 518 3.41 -29.46 4.82
C ASP A 518 2.96 -28.29 5.72
N ASP A 519 3.33 -28.35 6.99
CA ASP A 519 3.00 -27.33 7.99
C ASP A 519 4.16 -26.35 8.14
N PHE A 520 4.30 -25.44 7.17
CA PHE A 520 5.32 -24.39 7.20
C PHE A 520 5.09 -23.46 8.39
N ARG A 521 6.14 -23.32 9.21
CA ARG A 521 6.14 -22.46 10.40
C ARG A 521 7.32 -21.50 10.41
N ASN A 522 7.05 -20.24 10.75
CA ASN A 522 8.07 -19.27 11.15
C ASN A 522 7.86 -18.94 12.64
N PHE A 523 8.92 -18.98 13.44
CA PHE A 523 8.84 -18.74 14.90
C PHE A 523 7.82 -19.65 15.61
N GLY A 524 7.68 -20.90 15.13
CA GLY A 524 6.72 -21.88 15.65
C GLY A 524 5.25 -21.62 15.28
N LEU A 525 4.94 -20.53 14.57
CA LEU A 525 3.59 -20.17 14.12
C LEU A 525 3.36 -20.60 12.67
N HIS A 526 2.16 -21.07 12.36
CA HIS A 526 1.74 -21.40 11.00
C HIS A 526 1.89 -20.19 10.07
N VAL A 527 2.53 -20.39 8.93
CA VAL A 527 2.53 -19.43 7.84
C VAL A 527 1.12 -19.35 7.22
N SER A 528 0.73 -18.17 6.74
CA SER A 528 -0.56 -18.01 6.06
C SER A 528 -0.65 -18.91 4.82
N PHE A 529 -1.80 -19.56 4.63
CA PHE A 529 -2.08 -20.37 3.44
C PHE A 529 -1.81 -19.62 2.13
N SER A 530 -2.27 -18.37 1.99
CA SER A 530 -2.03 -17.55 0.79
C SER A 530 -0.54 -17.42 0.44
N SER A 531 0.32 -17.11 1.42
CA SER A 531 1.77 -17.00 1.20
C SER A 531 2.39 -18.30 0.68
N VAL A 532 1.99 -19.45 1.25
CA VAL A 532 2.46 -20.78 0.79
C VAL A 532 1.89 -21.09 -0.60
N HIS A 533 0.59 -20.89 -0.80
CA HIS A 533 -0.10 -21.21 -2.06
C HIS A 533 0.46 -20.41 -3.24
N ARG A 534 0.69 -19.09 -3.08
CA ARG A 534 1.32 -18.25 -4.11
C ARG A 534 2.74 -18.70 -4.41
N TYR A 535 3.50 -19.08 -3.39
CA TYR A 535 4.87 -19.58 -3.57
C TYR A 535 4.88 -20.87 -4.38
N GLU A 536 4.06 -21.85 -3.97
CA GLU A 536 3.93 -23.14 -4.61
C GLU A 536 3.40 -23.03 -6.05
N SER A 537 2.44 -22.13 -6.30
CA SER A 537 1.90 -21.89 -7.64
C SER A 537 2.96 -21.36 -8.60
N MET A 538 3.75 -20.37 -8.17
CA MET A 538 4.90 -19.90 -8.95
C MET A 538 5.95 -21.00 -9.12
N ARG A 539 6.24 -21.75 -8.06
CA ARG A 539 7.27 -22.79 -8.04
C ARG A 539 6.95 -23.90 -9.03
N HIS A 540 5.75 -24.48 -8.96
CA HIS A 540 5.34 -25.57 -9.85
C HIS A 540 5.34 -25.12 -11.31
N ARG A 541 4.91 -23.88 -11.57
CA ARG A 541 4.95 -23.31 -12.91
C ARG A 541 6.40 -23.18 -13.41
N LEU A 542 7.28 -22.60 -12.60
CA LEU A 542 8.68 -22.43 -12.96
C LEU A 542 9.40 -23.79 -13.14
N GLU A 543 9.18 -24.75 -12.24
CA GLU A 543 9.74 -26.11 -12.35
C GLU A 543 9.27 -26.79 -13.64
N THR A 544 7.99 -26.61 -14.00
CA THR A 544 7.44 -27.12 -15.27
C THR A 544 8.12 -26.45 -16.48
N GLU A 545 8.22 -25.13 -16.50
CA GLU A 545 8.90 -24.38 -17.57
C GLU A 545 10.37 -24.80 -17.69
N TYR A 546 11.08 -24.93 -16.57
CA TYR A 546 12.48 -25.36 -16.53
C TYR A 546 12.67 -26.79 -17.07
N LEU A 547 11.79 -27.72 -16.72
CA LEU A 547 11.84 -29.10 -17.21
C LEU A 547 11.53 -29.20 -18.72
N LEU A 548 10.53 -28.46 -19.21
CA LEU A 548 10.14 -28.45 -20.62
C LEU A 548 11.19 -27.76 -21.51
N LYS A 549 11.86 -26.74 -21.00
CA LYS A 549 12.80 -25.91 -21.78
C LYS A 549 14.25 -26.38 -21.77
N ARG A 550 14.55 -27.53 -21.15
CA ARG A 550 15.91 -28.12 -21.03
C ARG A 550 16.71 -28.28 -22.33
N ASN A 551 16.18 -27.94 -23.52
CA ASN A 551 16.93 -27.91 -24.77
C ASN A 551 16.57 -26.82 -25.82
N LEU A 552 15.64 -25.86 -25.63
CA LEU A 552 15.23 -25.01 -26.78
C LEU A 552 14.89 -23.51 -26.55
N THR A 553 14.61 -22.99 -25.35
CA THR A 553 14.36 -21.53 -25.18
C THR A 553 14.73 -21.00 -23.79
N HIS A 554 15.30 -19.79 -23.72
CA HIS A 554 15.49 -19.05 -22.46
C HIS A 554 14.15 -18.50 -21.93
N LEU A 555 14.09 -18.17 -20.64
CA LEU A 555 12.99 -17.41 -20.03
C LEU A 555 13.08 -15.94 -20.45
N ASN A 556 11.93 -15.34 -20.70
CA ASN A 556 11.77 -13.92 -21.01
C ASN A 556 10.83 -13.24 -19.98
N VAL A 557 10.56 -11.94 -20.17
CA VAL A 557 9.66 -11.17 -19.29
C VAL A 557 8.23 -11.71 -19.26
N GLU A 558 7.74 -12.30 -20.35
CA GLU A 558 6.40 -12.90 -20.38
C GLU A 558 6.33 -14.17 -19.53
N ASN A 559 7.41 -14.95 -19.48
CA ASN A 559 7.49 -16.10 -18.58
C ASN A 559 7.45 -15.63 -17.12
N VAL A 560 8.24 -14.61 -16.75
CA VAL A 560 8.21 -14.02 -15.40
C VAL A 560 6.84 -13.46 -15.04
N ARG A 561 6.21 -12.71 -15.96
CA ARG A 561 4.82 -12.24 -15.80
C ARG A 561 3.86 -13.38 -15.55
N SER A 562 4.01 -14.51 -16.24
CA SER A 562 3.15 -15.66 -16.07
C SER A 562 3.29 -16.34 -14.71
N LEU A 563 4.49 -16.29 -14.11
CA LEU A 563 4.70 -16.67 -12.71
C LEU A 563 3.95 -15.71 -11.79
N LEU A 564 4.12 -14.40 -11.96
CA LEU A 564 3.40 -13.39 -11.16
C LEU A 564 1.86 -13.53 -11.29
N GLN A 565 1.36 -13.83 -12.48
CA GLN A 565 -0.06 -14.11 -12.74
C GLN A 565 -0.57 -15.32 -11.95
N SER A 566 0.26 -16.36 -11.76
CA SER A 566 -0.09 -17.55 -10.96
C SER A 566 -0.14 -17.28 -9.45
N ALA A 567 0.51 -16.21 -8.99
CA ALA A 567 0.48 -15.76 -7.60
C ALA A 567 -0.58 -14.67 -7.33
N CYS A 568 -1.39 -14.29 -8.33
CA CYS A 568 -2.33 -13.20 -8.19
C CYS A 568 -3.67 -13.68 -7.62
N GLU A 569 -4.07 -13.14 -6.46
CA GLU A 569 -5.27 -13.58 -5.73
C GLU A 569 -6.40 -12.53 -5.74
N GLY A 570 -6.35 -11.54 -6.65
CA GLY A 570 -7.39 -10.50 -6.79
C GLY A 570 -7.24 -9.30 -5.85
N TRP A 571 -6.04 -9.12 -5.30
CA TRP A 571 -5.66 -8.01 -4.43
C TRP A 571 -4.40 -7.27 -4.93
N THR A 572 -3.90 -7.61 -6.12
CA THR A 572 -2.66 -7.08 -6.66
C THR A 572 -2.87 -5.68 -7.24
N GLU A 573 -2.35 -4.69 -6.53
CA GLU A 573 -2.47 -3.26 -6.84
C GLU A 573 -1.65 -2.86 -8.05
N HIS A 574 -0.41 -3.31 -8.04
CA HIS A 574 0.52 -3.12 -9.12
C HIS A 574 1.45 -4.34 -9.23
N ALA A 575 1.93 -4.55 -10.44
CA ALA A 575 3.02 -5.46 -10.70
C ALA A 575 4.09 -4.73 -11.51
N ILE A 576 5.35 -5.10 -11.28
CA ILE A 576 6.48 -4.55 -12.01
C ILE A 576 7.42 -5.69 -12.39
N GLU A 577 7.75 -5.79 -13.67
CA GLU A 577 8.90 -6.56 -14.13
C GLU A 577 10.03 -5.61 -14.56
N VAL A 578 11.27 -6.01 -14.30
CA VAL A 578 12.47 -5.23 -14.56
C VAL A 578 13.44 -6.12 -15.32
N GLU A 579 13.78 -5.70 -16.54
CA GLU A 579 14.89 -6.28 -17.29
C GLU A 579 16.15 -5.45 -17.05
N LEU A 580 17.20 -6.09 -16.55
CA LEU A 580 18.52 -5.50 -16.36
C LEU A 580 19.48 -6.13 -17.36
N GLU A 581 19.77 -5.41 -18.43
CA GLU A 581 20.65 -5.87 -19.49
C GLU A 581 22.14 -5.74 -19.10
N SER A 582 22.97 -6.60 -19.68
CA SER A 582 24.43 -6.60 -19.44
C SER A 582 25.14 -5.36 -19.97
N ASN A 583 24.52 -4.63 -20.90
CA ASN A 583 25.00 -3.33 -21.41
C ASN A 583 24.63 -2.15 -20.48
N GLY A 584 23.91 -2.39 -19.38
CA GLY A 584 23.46 -1.36 -18.44
C GLY A 584 22.07 -0.78 -18.74
N ASN A 585 21.41 -1.17 -19.82
CA ASN A 585 20.03 -0.77 -20.08
C ASN A 585 19.07 -1.37 -19.04
N ILE A 586 18.12 -0.56 -18.60
CA ILE A 586 17.08 -0.95 -17.65
C ILE A 586 15.72 -0.68 -18.31
N THR A 587 14.91 -1.74 -18.42
CA THR A 587 13.54 -1.65 -18.95
C THR A 587 12.55 -2.05 -17.86
N LEU A 588 11.56 -1.20 -17.64
CA LEU A 588 10.49 -1.42 -16.67
C LEU A 588 9.21 -1.81 -17.41
N HIS A 589 8.53 -2.82 -16.91
CA HIS A 589 7.21 -3.26 -17.37
C HIS A 589 6.24 -3.10 -16.21
N ILE A 590 5.44 -2.05 -16.26
CA ILE A 590 4.56 -1.66 -15.15
C ILE A 590 3.13 -2.06 -15.49
N HIS A 591 2.49 -2.66 -14.51
CA HIS A 591 1.09 -3.02 -14.51
C HIS A 591 0.40 -2.36 -13.33
N LEU A 592 -0.70 -1.65 -13.57
CA LEU A 592 -1.52 -1.04 -12.54
C LEU A 592 -2.90 -1.67 -12.60
N ALA A 593 -3.46 -2.05 -11.46
CA ALA A 593 -4.84 -2.51 -11.40
C ALA A 593 -5.79 -1.43 -11.94
N ALA A 594 -6.86 -1.87 -12.59
CA ALA A 594 -7.96 -1.02 -13.02
C ALA A 594 -8.46 -0.15 -11.85
N SER A 595 -8.92 1.08 -12.09
CA SER A 595 -9.51 1.97 -11.07
C SER A 595 -11.02 1.74 -10.88
N GLU A 596 -11.63 0.98 -11.78
CA GLU A 596 -12.97 0.39 -11.78
C GLU A 596 -13.23 -0.51 -10.56
N PHE A 597 -14.43 -0.41 -9.97
CA PHE A 597 -14.79 -1.29 -8.85
C PHE A 597 -14.79 -2.78 -9.26
N GLY A 598 -13.97 -3.59 -8.61
CA GLY A 598 -13.74 -5.00 -8.93
C GLY A 598 -12.55 -5.58 -8.17
N MET A 599 -12.20 -6.84 -8.46
CA MET A 599 -10.98 -7.49 -7.94
C MET A 599 -9.73 -6.92 -8.62
N TRP A 600 -8.60 -6.92 -7.93
CA TRP A 600 -7.37 -6.24 -8.37
C TRP A 600 -6.40 -7.26 -8.94
N TYR A 601 -6.23 -7.22 -10.27
CA TYR A 601 -5.45 -8.21 -11.03
C TYR A 601 -4.37 -7.54 -11.88
N ALA A 602 -3.58 -6.61 -11.31
CA ALA A 602 -2.59 -5.85 -12.08
C ALA A 602 -1.77 -6.67 -13.10
N PRO A 603 -1.17 -7.85 -12.79
CA PRO A 603 -0.35 -8.59 -13.77
C PRO A 603 -1.14 -9.14 -14.99
N TYR A 604 -2.48 -9.08 -14.97
CA TYR A 604 -3.35 -9.38 -16.11
C TYR A 604 -3.77 -8.14 -16.90
N GLU A 605 -3.57 -6.94 -16.33
CA GLU A 605 -3.81 -5.68 -17.00
C GLU A 605 -2.75 -5.41 -18.07
N CYS A 606 -3.08 -4.52 -19.01
CA CYS A 606 -2.18 -4.17 -20.11
C CYS A 606 -0.86 -3.62 -19.56
N VAL A 607 0.26 -4.20 -20.01
CA VAL A 607 1.62 -3.76 -19.65
C VAL A 607 1.92 -2.34 -20.15
N ARG A 608 2.75 -1.60 -19.41
CA ARG A 608 3.33 -0.32 -19.80
C ARG A 608 4.85 -0.43 -19.74
N THR A 609 5.48 -0.48 -20.90
CA THR A 609 6.94 -0.57 -21.00
C THR A 609 7.56 0.83 -21.07
N ILE A 610 8.55 1.08 -20.22
CA ILE A 610 9.26 2.36 -20.10
C ILE A 610 10.74 2.07 -19.89
N ARG A 611 11.63 2.74 -20.63
CA ARG A 611 13.07 2.66 -20.36
C ARG A 611 13.41 3.58 -19.20
N PHE A 612 14.32 3.16 -18.32
CA PHE A 612 14.68 3.93 -17.13
C PHE A 612 15.09 5.37 -17.45
N GLU A 613 15.90 5.58 -18.51
CA GLU A 613 16.38 6.92 -18.87
C GLU A 613 15.26 7.86 -19.35
N ASP A 614 14.18 7.33 -19.95
CA ASP A 614 13.05 8.14 -20.43
C ASP A 614 12.25 8.79 -19.28
N LEU A 615 12.53 8.41 -18.02
CA LEU A 615 11.90 8.98 -16.83
C LEU A 615 12.57 10.26 -16.31
N PHE A 616 13.79 10.53 -16.78
CA PHE A 616 14.63 11.63 -16.32
C PHE A 616 14.86 12.71 -17.39
N THR A 617 14.10 12.67 -18.49
CA THR A 617 14.23 13.58 -19.65
C THR A 617 13.24 14.73 -19.63
#